data_AF-A0A6G7J4B6-F1
#
_entry.id   AF-A0A6G7J4B6-F1
#
_cell.length_a   1.000
_cell.length_b   1.000
_cell.length_c   1.000
_cell.angle_alpha   90.00
_cell.angle_beta   90.00
_cell.angle_gamma   90.00
#
_symmetry.space_group_name_H-M   'P 1'
#
loop_
_entity.id
_entity.type
_entity.pdbx_description
1 polymer ?
#
loop_
_entity_poly.entity_id
_entity_poly.type
_entity_poly.pdbx_seq_one_letter_code
_entity_poly.pdbx_strand_id
1 'polypeptide(L)'
;MRNTILLLLLFVLPHIVVCQNKTNLEKQLWQRVQNCYSLFEPNEDGILEYNKIDDSKNGYLRVWGSFPTCGCTCSSTIGAYKDTNGIYTFLQKEEFLCEYRKSISSNKDLGKILPENFGIHTFLKEELNISSDYAVFFLDVEIPRFGTDTKFTLQLIPFGILQEQKDSVISYSYSQENENTPVQYIKEIEYMANKIIDDSTLTYLLKKNYESIHIDDRKFIENALVGQDSMGYFDSFDELSEKLNILKNAYDIYSQLECMSVLMQWNKEKARFEIKSKSDEPKTMTFKEFLLENVYWTPIC
;
A
#
# COMPACT_ATOMS: atom_id res chain seq x y z
N MET A 1 -67.85 -9.17 -9.44
CA MET A 1 -66.54 -8.74 -9.99
C MET A 1 -65.93 -7.54 -9.30
N ARG A 2 -66.71 -6.62 -8.70
CA ARG A 2 -66.18 -5.42 -8.01
C ARG A 2 -65.48 -5.73 -6.67
N ASN A 3 -65.87 -6.80 -5.97
CA ASN A 3 -65.26 -7.19 -4.69
C ASN A 3 -63.97 -8.02 -4.82
N THR A 4 -63.69 -8.59 -6.00
CA THR A 4 -62.49 -9.41 -6.23
C THR A 4 -61.25 -8.55 -6.55
N ILE A 5 -61.45 -7.35 -7.10
CA ILE A 5 -60.37 -6.39 -7.41
C ILE A 5 -59.85 -5.71 -6.13
N LEU A 6 -60.71 -5.51 -5.13
CA LEU A 6 -60.33 -4.87 -3.86
C LEU A 6 -59.42 -5.78 -3.00
N LEU A 7 -59.64 -7.10 -3.06
CA LEU A 7 -58.83 -8.07 -2.31
C LEU A 7 -57.43 -8.27 -2.92
N LEU A 8 -57.28 -8.14 -4.25
CA LEU A 8 -55.97 -8.24 -4.91
C LEU A 8 -55.07 -7.04 -4.55
N LEU A 9 -55.65 -5.84 -4.42
CA LEU A 9 -54.91 -4.62 -4.02
C LEU A 9 -54.37 -4.69 -2.58
N LEU A 10 -55.12 -5.33 -1.67
CA LEU A 10 -54.72 -5.51 -0.27
C LEU A 10 -53.59 -6.52 -0.07
N PHE A 11 -53.40 -7.48 -0.98
CA PHE A 11 -52.30 -8.45 -0.93
C PHE A 11 -51.00 -7.97 -1.60
N VAL A 12 -51.05 -6.96 -2.48
CA VAL A 12 -49.85 -6.45 -3.16
C VAL A 12 -49.20 -5.28 -2.40
N LEU A 13 -49.97 -4.53 -1.61
CA LEU A 13 -49.47 -3.38 -0.83
C LEU A 13 -48.42 -3.70 0.24
N PRO A 14 -48.46 -4.83 0.99
CA PRO A 14 -47.42 -5.10 2.00
C PRO A 14 -46.09 -5.58 1.39
N HIS A 15 -46.05 -5.96 0.11
CA HIS A 15 -44.81 -6.31 -0.57
C HIS A 15 -44.05 -5.12 -1.16
N ILE A 16 -44.69 -3.95 -1.29
CA ILE A 16 -44.00 -2.72 -1.75
C ILE A 16 -43.17 -2.09 -0.61
N VAL A 17 -43.50 -2.38 0.66
CA VAL A 17 -42.81 -1.80 1.84
C VAL A 17 -41.49 -2.51 2.17
N VAL A 18 -41.20 -3.66 1.57
CA VAL A 18 -39.93 -4.40 1.81
C VAL A 18 -38.78 -3.91 0.91
N CYS A 19 -39.03 -2.98 -0.01
CA CYS A 19 -38.00 -2.43 -0.91
C CYS A 19 -37.67 -0.98 -0.56
N GLN A 20 -36.81 -0.75 0.44
CA GLN A 20 -35.83 0.37 0.54
C GLN A 20 -35.29 0.51 1.98
N ASN A 21 -34.64 -0.53 2.53
CA ASN A 21 -33.60 -0.28 3.53
C ASN A 21 -32.34 0.25 2.82
N LYS A 22 -32.46 1.41 2.15
CA LYS A 22 -31.29 2.20 1.74
C LYS A 22 -30.71 2.77 3.03
N THR A 23 -29.78 2.06 3.65
CA THR A 23 -28.93 2.64 4.69
C THR A 23 -28.35 3.94 4.16
N ASN A 24 -28.53 5.03 4.92
CA ASN A 24 -27.97 6.34 4.57
C ASN A 24 -26.48 6.20 4.23
N LEU A 25 -26.02 6.81 3.14
CA LEU A 25 -24.63 6.76 2.67
C LEU A 25 -23.65 7.12 3.80
N GLU A 26 -23.98 8.15 4.57
CA GLU A 26 -23.23 8.57 5.76
C GLU A 26 -23.02 7.39 6.72
N LYS A 27 -24.09 6.65 7.05
CA LYS A 27 -24.00 5.48 7.93
C LYS A 27 -23.08 4.40 7.35
N GLN A 28 -23.15 4.17 6.03
CA GLN A 28 -22.29 3.18 5.37
C GLN A 28 -20.80 3.59 5.35
N LEU A 29 -20.52 4.89 5.21
CA LEU A 29 -19.16 5.43 5.31
C LEU A 29 -18.63 5.28 6.74
N TRP A 30 -19.42 5.71 7.74
CA TRP A 30 -19.04 5.60 9.14
C TRP A 30 -18.81 4.16 9.61
N GLN A 31 -19.60 3.20 9.12
CA GLN A 31 -19.42 1.78 9.43
C GLN A 31 -18.06 1.24 8.98
N ARG A 32 -17.48 1.79 7.90
CA ARG A 32 -16.23 1.28 7.34
C ARG A 32 -14.97 1.87 7.98
N VAL A 33 -15.03 3.09 8.49
CA VAL A 33 -13.88 3.71 9.19
C VAL A 33 -13.69 3.20 10.62
N GLN A 34 -14.53 2.27 11.07
CA GLN A 34 -14.54 1.83 12.47
C GLN A 34 -13.21 1.23 12.91
N ASN A 35 -12.48 0.52 12.04
CA ASN A 35 -11.19 -0.07 12.38
C ASN A 35 -10.19 0.94 12.97
N CYS A 36 -10.13 2.16 12.41
CA CYS A 36 -9.30 3.23 12.94
C CYS A 36 -10.06 4.03 14.02
N TYR A 37 -11.32 4.37 13.77
CA TYR A 37 -12.10 5.21 14.69
C TYR A 37 -12.24 4.62 16.09
N SER A 38 -12.36 3.29 16.22
CA SER A 38 -12.52 2.63 17.51
C SER A 38 -11.24 2.58 18.35
N LEU A 39 -10.09 2.95 17.79
CA LEU A 39 -8.82 3.00 18.52
C LEU A 39 -8.61 4.30 19.28
N PHE A 40 -9.38 5.34 18.96
CA PHE A 40 -9.26 6.61 19.66
C PHE A 40 -9.84 6.50 21.07
N GLU A 41 -9.09 6.99 22.04
CA GLU A 41 -9.49 7.01 23.44
C GLU A 41 -9.85 8.44 23.88
N PRO A 42 -10.77 8.59 24.85
CA PRO A 42 -11.04 9.89 25.44
C PRO A 42 -9.85 10.37 26.27
N ASN A 43 -9.58 11.68 26.24
CA ASN A 43 -8.62 12.33 27.12
C ASN A 43 -9.13 12.42 28.58
N GLU A 44 -8.37 13.06 29.47
CA GLU A 44 -8.72 13.21 30.89
C GLU A 44 -10.09 13.89 31.14
N ASP A 45 -10.55 14.70 30.18
CA ASP A 45 -11.86 15.38 30.20
C ASP A 45 -13.00 14.53 29.59
N GLY A 46 -12.72 13.31 29.16
CA GLY A 46 -13.69 12.42 28.51
C GLY A 46 -13.92 12.72 27.03
N ILE A 47 -13.08 13.55 26.39
CA ILE A 47 -13.24 13.98 25.00
C ILE A 47 -12.37 13.11 24.08
N LEU A 48 -12.98 12.50 23.06
CA LEU A 48 -12.26 11.73 22.03
C LEU A 48 -11.41 12.67 21.17
N GLU A 49 -10.09 12.53 21.19
CA GLU A 49 -9.19 13.35 20.39
C GLU A 49 -8.89 12.70 19.03
N TYR A 50 -9.56 13.19 17.98
CA TYR A 50 -9.31 12.77 16.60
C TYR A 50 -9.74 13.86 15.63
N ASN A 51 -9.30 13.74 14.39
CA ASN A 51 -9.69 14.61 13.29
C ASN A 51 -10.61 13.87 12.33
N LYS A 52 -11.53 14.62 11.70
CA LYS A 52 -12.40 14.09 10.66
C LYS A 52 -12.72 15.11 9.58
N ILE A 53 -12.97 14.60 8.39
CA ILE A 53 -13.66 15.28 7.30
C ILE A 53 -14.84 14.40 6.92
N ASP A 54 -16.03 14.76 7.40
CA ASP A 54 -17.27 14.12 6.98
C ASP A 54 -17.91 14.95 5.86
N ASP A 55 -17.75 14.47 4.64
CA ASP A 55 -18.39 15.01 3.45
C ASP A 55 -19.22 13.92 2.76
N SER A 56 -20.01 13.20 3.57
CA SER A 56 -20.84 12.08 3.12
C SER A 56 -21.78 12.46 1.98
N LYS A 57 -22.15 13.73 1.85
CA LYS A 57 -22.94 14.25 0.71
C LYS A 57 -22.22 14.11 -0.63
N ASN A 58 -20.90 14.24 -0.62
CA ASN A 58 -20.03 14.02 -1.77
C ASN A 58 -19.44 12.59 -1.79
N GLY A 59 -19.90 11.71 -0.90
CA GLY A 59 -19.43 10.33 -0.81
C GLY A 59 -18.02 10.18 -0.23
N TYR A 60 -17.55 11.15 0.56
CA TYR A 60 -16.21 11.15 1.13
C TYR A 60 -16.25 11.18 2.66
N LEU A 61 -15.45 10.33 3.30
CA LEU A 61 -15.21 10.38 4.74
C LEU A 61 -13.72 10.10 5.01
N ARG A 62 -13.11 10.91 5.85
CA ARG A 62 -11.78 10.63 6.40
C ARG A 62 -11.77 10.81 7.90
N VAL A 63 -11.19 9.87 8.62
CA VAL A 63 -10.84 9.99 10.05
C VAL A 63 -9.35 9.74 10.22
N TRP A 64 -8.73 10.45 11.16
CA TRP A 64 -7.32 10.23 11.51
C TRP A 64 -7.02 10.80 12.89
N GLY A 65 -6.01 10.25 13.54
CA GLY A 65 -5.60 10.70 14.86
C GLY A 65 -4.50 9.82 15.43
N SER A 66 -4.06 10.19 16.63
CA SER A 66 -3.19 9.36 17.44
C SER A 66 -4.03 8.45 18.32
N PHE A 67 -3.54 7.24 18.60
CA PHE A 67 -4.09 6.37 19.62
C PHE A 67 -2.99 6.08 20.66
N PRO A 68 -3.35 5.79 21.92
CA PRO A 68 -2.49 6.09 23.08
C PRO A 68 -1.24 5.23 23.20
N THR A 69 -1.12 4.16 22.43
CA THR A 69 0.10 3.36 22.38
C THR A 69 1.18 4.17 21.66
N CYS A 70 2.22 4.61 22.38
CA CYS A 70 3.50 5.04 21.82
C CYS A 70 3.47 6.13 20.72
N GLY A 71 2.45 7.00 20.70
CA GLY A 71 2.30 8.02 19.65
C GLY A 71 1.91 7.45 18.29
N CYS A 72 1.39 6.22 18.25
CA CYS A 72 0.90 5.58 17.05
C CYS A 72 -0.26 6.36 16.46
N THR A 73 -0.34 6.38 15.14
CA THR A 73 -1.41 7.05 14.40
C THR A 73 -2.13 6.07 13.51
N CYS A 74 -3.42 6.34 13.28
CA CYS A 74 -4.19 5.68 12.23
C CYS A 74 -4.89 6.72 11.35
N SER A 75 -5.11 6.37 10.09
CA SER A 75 -6.00 7.09 9.19
C SER A 75 -6.82 6.12 8.36
N SER A 76 -8.10 6.46 8.15
CA SER A 76 -9.01 5.72 7.28
C SER A 76 -9.73 6.73 6.38
N THR A 77 -9.57 6.59 5.06
CA THR A 77 -10.17 7.45 4.03
C THR A 77 -11.04 6.63 3.11
N ILE A 78 -12.26 7.08 2.83
CA ILE A 78 -13.24 6.33 2.05
C ILE A 78 -13.89 7.22 1.00
N GLY A 79 -13.97 6.72 -0.22
CA GLY A 79 -14.71 7.30 -1.33
C GLY A 79 -15.82 6.38 -1.82
N ALA A 80 -17.01 6.94 -2.09
CA ALA A 80 -18.16 6.23 -2.61
C ALA A 80 -18.43 6.62 -4.08
N TYR A 81 -18.31 5.64 -4.96
CA TYR A 81 -18.45 5.78 -6.40
C TYR A 81 -19.77 5.16 -6.85
N LYS A 82 -20.65 5.99 -7.40
CA LYS A 82 -22.02 5.62 -7.76
C LYS A 82 -22.10 5.14 -9.20
N ASP A 83 -22.74 4.00 -9.45
CA ASP A 83 -23.08 3.54 -10.80
C ASP A 83 -24.38 4.17 -11.34
N THR A 84 -24.78 3.80 -12.55
CA THR A 84 -26.03 4.27 -13.20
C THR A 84 -27.31 3.83 -12.47
N ASN A 85 -27.26 2.72 -11.73
CA ASN A 85 -28.37 2.20 -10.92
C ASN A 85 -28.43 2.85 -9.53
N GLY A 86 -27.44 3.67 -9.20
CA GLY A 86 -27.32 4.34 -7.92
C GLY A 86 -26.74 3.47 -6.79
N ILE A 87 -26.12 2.34 -7.13
CA ILE A 87 -25.41 1.47 -6.20
C ILE A 87 -23.99 2.03 -6.01
N TYR A 88 -23.53 2.04 -4.76
CA TYR A 88 -22.20 2.53 -4.42
C TYR A 88 -21.17 1.41 -4.40
N THR A 89 -20.04 1.68 -5.05
CA THR A 89 -18.77 1.00 -4.83
C THR A 89 -17.95 1.87 -3.88
N PHE A 90 -17.45 1.29 -2.81
CA PHE A 90 -16.63 2.00 -1.83
C PHE A 90 -15.18 1.60 -2.03
N LEU A 91 -14.28 2.57 -2.11
CA LEU A 91 -12.84 2.37 -2.06
C LEU A 91 -12.35 2.99 -0.76
N GLN A 92 -11.57 2.24 -0.01
CA GLN A 92 -11.06 2.62 1.29
C GLN A 92 -9.54 2.50 1.29
N LYS A 93 -8.87 3.47 1.89
CA LYS A 93 -7.45 3.46 2.22
C LYS A 93 -7.31 3.50 3.73
N GLU A 94 -6.52 2.60 4.29
CA GLU A 94 -6.15 2.61 5.71
C GLU A 94 -4.64 2.65 5.88
N GLU A 95 -4.20 3.32 6.94
CA GLU A 95 -2.79 3.46 7.32
C GLU A 95 -2.69 3.42 8.85
N PHE A 96 -1.81 2.57 9.38
CA PHE A 96 -1.48 2.44 10.79
C PHE A 96 0.04 2.47 10.92
N LEU A 97 0.56 3.54 11.51
CA LEU A 97 1.97 3.88 11.43
C LEU A 97 2.86 2.84 12.14
N CYS A 98 2.55 2.51 13.39
CA CYS A 98 3.39 1.62 14.20
C CYS A 98 3.40 0.18 13.72
N GLU A 99 2.32 -0.26 13.06
CA GLU A 99 2.20 -1.62 12.52
C GLU A 99 2.85 -1.75 11.13
N TYR A 100 3.42 -0.65 10.60
CA TYR A 100 3.74 -0.50 9.17
C TYR A 100 2.61 -1.05 8.28
N ARG A 101 1.35 -0.81 8.67
CA ARG A 101 0.21 -1.36 7.96
C ARG A 101 -0.37 -0.31 7.04
N LYS A 102 -0.35 -0.59 5.74
CA LYS A 102 -1.15 0.15 4.76
C LYS A 102 -2.02 -0.82 3.99
N SER A 103 -3.22 -0.41 3.64
CA SER A 103 -4.12 -1.20 2.81
C SER A 103 -5.02 -0.33 1.96
N ILE A 104 -5.37 -0.85 0.79
CA ILE A 104 -6.54 -0.42 0.03
C ILE A 104 -7.54 -1.57 -0.01
N SER A 105 -8.82 -1.25 0.16
CA SER A 105 -9.88 -2.25 0.13
C SER A 105 -11.14 -1.69 -0.52
N SER A 106 -12.02 -2.60 -0.93
CA SER A 106 -13.30 -2.23 -1.50
C SER A 106 -14.39 -3.21 -1.04
N ASN A 107 -15.64 -2.76 -1.12
CA ASN A 107 -16.80 -3.64 -0.94
C ASN A 107 -17.05 -4.56 -2.15
N LYS A 108 -16.25 -4.41 -3.20
CA LYS A 108 -16.14 -5.30 -4.35
C LYS A 108 -14.69 -5.77 -4.46
N ASP A 109 -14.48 -6.84 -5.21
CA ASP A 109 -13.13 -7.28 -5.58
C ASP A 109 -12.38 -6.16 -6.33
N LEU A 110 -11.13 -5.88 -5.96
CA LEU A 110 -10.33 -4.81 -6.55
C LEU A 110 -10.12 -5.02 -8.06
N GLY A 111 -9.91 -6.26 -8.53
CA GLY A 111 -9.77 -6.58 -9.95
C GLY A 111 -11.06 -6.39 -10.76
N LYS A 112 -12.22 -6.32 -10.10
CA LYS A 112 -13.50 -5.98 -10.75
C LYS A 112 -13.72 -4.47 -10.90
N ILE A 113 -13.07 -3.65 -10.07
CA ILE A 113 -13.26 -2.20 -10.08
C ILE A 113 -12.09 -1.45 -10.71
N LEU A 114 -10.89 -2.04 -10.75
CA LEU A 114 -9.74 -1.52 -11.48
C LEU A 114 -9.89 -1.81 -12.98
N PRO A 115 -9.13 -1.14 -13.88
CA PRO A 115 -9.13 -1.45 -15.31
C PRO A 115 -8.89 -2.94 -15.59
N GLU A 116 -9.41 -3.44 -16.70
CA GLU A 116 -9.13 -4.82 -17.12
C GLU A 116 -7.64 -5.00 -17.34
N ASN A 117 -7.12 -6.15 -16.90
CA ASN A 117 -5.70 -6.45 -16.86
C ASN A 117 -4.87 -5.45 -16.04
N PHE A 118 -5.43 -4.63 -15.14
CA PHE A 118 -4.60 -3.70 -14.38
C PHE A 118 -3.51 -4.42 -13.55
N GLY A 119 -2.25 -4.09 -13.81
CA GLY A 119 -1.07 -4.63 -13.11
C GLY A 119 0.19 -3.82 -13.38
N ILE A 120 1.37 -4.39 -13.07
CA ILE A 120 2.66 -3.69 -13.20
C ILE A 120 2.93 -3.15 -14.59
N HIS A 121 2.51 -3.86 -15.64
CA HIS A 121 2.64 -3.41 -17.03
C HIS A 121 1.93 -2.09 -17.32
N THR A 122 0.96 -1.69 -16.50
CA THR A 122 0.34 -0.36 -16.59
C THR A 122 1.37 0.75 -16.41
N PHE A 123 2.42 0.47 -15.63
CA PHE A 123 3.45 1.42 -15.23
C PHE A 123 4.76 1.26 -16.01
N LEU A 124 4.90 0.24 -16.85
CA LEU A 124 6.12 -0.04 -17.61
C LEU A 124 6.10 0.62 -19.00
N LYS A 125 7.29 0.89 -19.54
CA LYS A 125 7.49 1.34 -20.92
C LYS A 125 7.20 0.23 -21.94
N GLU A 126 7.60 -1.00 -21.62
CA GLU A 126 7.53 -2.18 -22.48
C GLU A 126 7.05 -3.40 -21.68
N GLU A 127 6.48 -4.39 -22.35
CA GLU A 127 6.15 -5.67 -21.73
C GLU A 127 7.45 -6.43 -21.41
N LEU A 128 7.81 -6.45 -20.13
CA LEU A 128 8.99 -7.14 -19.63
C LEU A 128 8.56 -8.27 -18.69
N ASN A 129 9.30 -9.38 -18.77
CA ASN A 129 9.08 -10.52 -17.89
C ASN A 129 9.67 -10.20 -16.51
N ILE A 130 8.87 -9.55 -15.68
CA ILE A 130 9.23 -9.24 -14.30
C ILE A 130 8.94 -10.48 -13.45
N SER A 131 9.96 -10.99 -12.79
CA SER A 131 9.84 -12.05 -11.79
C SER A 131 10.37 -11.54 -10.46
N SER A 132 9.59 -11.71 -9.41
CA SER A 132 9.98 -11.45 -8.03
C SER A 132 9.21 -12.41 -7.14
N ASP A 133 9.89 -12.95 -6.13
CA ASP A 133 9.24 -13.75 -5.09
C ASP A 133 8.44 -12.86 -4.11
N TYR A 134 8.74 -11.56 -4.09
CA TYR A 134 8.15 -10.58 -3.19
C TYR A 134 7.46 -9.44 -3.94
N ALA A 135 6.39 -8.91 -3.36
CA ALA A 135 5.84 -7.63 -3.76
C ALA A 135 6.89 -6.53 -3.52
N VAL A 136 7.06 -5.66 -4.51
CA VAL A 136 7.99 -4.52 -4.46
C VAL A 136 7.24 -3.24 -4.14
N PHE A 137 6.03 -3.11 -4.68
CA PHE A 137 5.23 -1.91 -4.55
C PHE A 137 3.93 -2.17 -3.80
N PHE A 138 3.53 -1.19 -3.00
CA PHE A 138 2.17 -0.98 -2.57
C PHE A 138 1.48 -0.03 -3.54
N LEU A 139 0.27 -0.39 -3.99
CA LEU A 139 -0.58 0.52 -4.74
C LEU A 139 -1.32 1.45 -3.76
N ASP A 140 -0.79 2.65 -3.60
CA ASP A 140 -1.44 3.70 -2.82
C ASP A 140 -2.54 4.39 -3.64
N VAL A 141 -3.51 4.98 -2.94
CA VAL A 141 -4.61 5.71 -3.55
C VAL A 141 -4.86 7.05 -2.88
N GLU A 142 -5.02 8.09 -3.70
CA GLU A 142 -5.54 9.39 -3.30
C GLU A 142 -6.99 9.50 -3.73
N ILE A 143 -7.90 9.30 -2.77
CA ILE A 143 -9.34 9.40 -2.97
C ILE A 143 -9.73 10.89 -2.95
N PRO A 144 -10.34 11.42 -4.03
CA PRO A 144 -10.72 12.82 -4.07
C PRO A 144 -11.91 13.09 -3.14
N ARG A 145 -11.91 14.25 -2.49
CA ARG A 145 -13.10 14.74 -1.76
C ARG A 145 -14.24 15.13 -2.70
N PHE A 146 -13.91 15.63 -3.90
CA PHE A 146 -14.86 16.09 -4.90
C PHE A 146 -14.57 15.44 -6.25
N GLY A 147 -15.63 15.00 -6.95
CA GLY A 147 -15.48 14.29 -8.20
C GLY A 147 -15.11 12.82 -8.01
N THR A 148 -14.60 12.19 -9.06
CA THR A 148 -14.30 10.75 -9.09
C THR A 148 -12.95 10.43 -9.74
N ASP A 149 -12.12 11.46 -9.92
CA ASP A 149 -10.78 11.33 -10.47
C ASP A 149 -9.85 10.94 -9.31
N THR A 150 -9.41 9.69 -9.32
CA THR A 150 -8.70 9.03 -8.24
C THR A 150 -7.29 8.69 -8.70
N LYS A 151 -6.29 9.17 -7.96
CA LYS A 151 -4.88 8.92 -8.31
C LYS A 151 -4.42 7.65 -7.63
N PHE A 152 -3.87 6.72 -8.40
CA PHE A 152 -3.21 5.52 -7.90
C PHE A 152 -1.71 5.67 -8.11
N THR A 153 -0.92 5.38 -7.08
CA THR A 153 0.52 5.64 -7.06
C THR A 153 1.24 4.40 -6.56
N LEU A 154 2.30 3.96 -7.26
CA LEU A 154 3.22 2.97 -6.75
C LEU A 154 4.08 3.60 -5.65
N GLN A 155 4.06 3.01 -4.47
CA GLN A 155 5.00 3.29 -3.40
C GLN A 155 5.83 2.05 -3.14
N LEU A 156 7.14 2.19 -2.97
CA LEU A 156 7.97 1.07 -2.52
C LEU A 156 7.51 0.62 -1.14
N ILE A 157 7.36 -0.69 -0.96
CA ILE A 157 7.17 -1.27 0.36
C ILE A 157 8.48 -1.03 1.15
N PRO A 158 8.42 -0.58 2.42
CA PRO A 158 9.62 -0.35 3.21
C PRO A 158 10.55 -1.58 3.21
N PHE A 159 11.83 -1.34 2.96
CA PHE A 159 12.83 -2.40 2.87
C PHE A 159 12.95 -3.15 4.18
N GLY A 160 12.79 -4.46 4.13
CA GLY A 160 12.74 -5.33 5.30
C GLY A 160 11.35 -5.92 5.56
N ILE A 161 10.29 -5.34 4.99
CA ILE A 161 8.95 -5.96 4.98
C ILE A 161 8.83 -6.79 3.70
N LEU A 162 9.06 -8.10 3.81
CA LEU A 162 9.06 -8.99 2.65
C LEU A 162 7.70 -9.64 2.48
N GLN A 163 6.86 -9.09 1.62
CA GLN A 163 5.55 -9.67 1.34
C GLN A 163 5.65 -10.69 0.21
N GLU A 164 5.58 -11.98 0.55
CA GLU A 164 5.57 -13.06 -0.45
C GLU A 164 4.32 -12.98 -1.33
N GLN A 165 4.54 -12.80 -2.63
CA GLN A 165 3.44 -12.71 -3.58
C GLN A 165 3.89 -13.25 -4.94
N LYS A 166 3.59 -14.52 -5.18
CA LYS A 166 3.87 -15.16 -6.46
C LYS A 166 3.15 -14.43 -7.59
N ASP A 167 3.88 -14.16 -8.66
CA ASP A 167 3.38 -13.60 -9.93
C ASP A 167 2.79 -12.18 -9.84
N SER A 168 3.02 -11.44 -8.74
CA SER A 168 2.63 -10.03 -8.65
C SER A 168 3.60 -9.20 -7.83
N VAL A 169 4.18 -8.18 -8.45
CA VAL A 169 5.07 -7.22 -7.78
C VAL A 169 4.34 -6.04 -7.15
N ILE A 170 3.02 -5.94 -7.37
CA ILE A 170 2.16 -4.93 -6.74
C ILE A 170 1.27 -5.62 -5.72
N SER A 171 1.25 -5.06 -4.52
CA SER A 171 0.38 -5.42 -3.42
C SER A 171 -0.65 -4.32 -3.14
N TYR A 172 -1.82 -4.73 -2.67
CA TYR A 172 -2.89 -3.84 -2.19
C TYR A 172 -2.86 -3.64 -0.68
N SER A 173 -1.96 -4.31 0.03
CA SER A 173 -1.77 -4.14 1.47
C SER A 173 -0.48 -4.76 1.94
N TYR A 174 0.24 -4.10 2.84
CA TYR A 174 1.37 -4.70 3.56
C TYR A 174 1.23 -4.40 5.05
N SER A 175 1.84 -5.24 5.90
CA SER A 175 1.91 -5.07 7.35
C SER A 175 3.07 -5.90 7.90
N GLN A 176 3.74 -5.38 8.94
CA GLN A 176 4.75 -6.13 9.70
C GLN A 176 4.14 -7.25 10.57
N GLU A 177 2.85 -7.16 10.89
CA GLU A 177 2.17 -8.06 11.83
C GLU A 177 1.56 -9.31 11.15
N ASN A 178 1.57 -9.36 9.83
CA ASN A 178 1.05 -10.50 9.10
C ASN A 178 1.96 -11.72 9.30
N GLU A 179 1.38 -12.86 9.67
CA GLU A 179 2.10 -14.12 9.92
C GLU A 179 2.99 -14.57 8.73
N ASN A 180 2.65 -14.15 7.50
CA ASN A 180 3.35 -14.48 6.26
C ASN A 180 4.22 -13.34 5.70
N THR A 181 4.53 -12.31 6.51
CA THR A 181 5.45 -11.24 6.11
C THR A 181 6.73 -11.35 6.93
N PRO A 182 7.77 -12.04 6.43
CA PRO A 182 9.09 -11.98 7.05
C PRO A 182 9.56 -10.53 7.19
N VAL A 183 9.79 -10.12 8.43
CA VAL A 183 10.38 -8.83 8.74
C VAL A 183 11.86 -9.05 9.00
N GLN A 184 12.70 -8.34 8.24
CA GLN A 184 14.15 -8.47 8.32
C GLN A 184 14.77 -7.11 8.59
N TYR A 185 15.65 -7.06 9.59
CA TYR A 185 16.41 -5.86 9.89
C TYR A 185 17.54 -5.70 8.87
N ILE A 186 17.24 -5.08 7.73
CA ILE A 186 18.19 -4.86 6.63
C ILE A 186 18.66 -3.41 6.50
N LYS A 187 18.35 -2.57 7.50
CA LYS A 187 18.79 -1.17 7.57
C LYS A 187 20.31 -1.02 7.53
N GLU A 188 21.03 -2.03 7.98
CA GLU A 188 22.50 -2.00 7.93
C GLU A 188 23.08 -2.03 6.51
N ILE A 189 22.27 -2.40 5.50
CA ILE A 189 22.65 -2.23 4.09
C ILE A 189 22.68 -0.75 3.71
N GLU A 190 21.75 0.08 4.22
CA GLU A 190 21.79 1.54 4.08
C GLU A 190 23.07 2.10 4.69
N TYR A 191 23.36 1.69 5.94
CA TYR A 191 24.57 2.10 6.64
C TYR A 191 25.84 1.71 5.88
N MET A 192 25.89 0.48 5.35
CA MET A 192 26.97 0.02 4.49
C MET A 192 27.11 0.89 3.25
N ALA A 193 26.03 1.08 2.49
CA ALA A 193 26.02 1.88 1.28
C ALA A 193 26.52 3.31 1.52
N ASN A 194 26.25 3.88 2.70
CA ASN A 194 26.71 5.21 3.07
C ASN A 194 28.20 5.27 3.44
N LYS A 195 28.80 4.14 3.84
CA LYS A 195 30.17 4.08 4.39
C LYS A 195 31.21 3.56 3.42
N ILE A 196 30.81 2.74 2.44
CA ILE A 196 31.72 2.24 1.41
C ILE A 196 32.34 3.40 0.60
N ILE A 197 33.64 3.28 0.35
CA ILE A 197 34.43 4.26 -0.38
C ILE A 197 34.33 3.97 -1.89
N ASP A 198 34.36 2.69 -2.26
CA ASP A 198 34.28 2.25 -3.65
C ASP A 198 32.86 1.76 -4.00
N ASP A 199 32.18 2.48 -4.89
CA ASP A 199 30.83 2.11 -5.35
C ASP A 199 30.77 0.73 -6.01
N SER A 200 31.91 0.24 -6.54
CA SER A 200 31.99 -1.09 -7.14
C SER A 200 31.87 -2.22 -6.09
N THR A 201 32.04 -1.92 -4.80
CA THR A 201 31.81 -2.85 -3.68
C THR A 201 30.42 -3.49 -3.75
N LEU A 202 29.37 -2.72 -4.05
CA LEU A 202 28.01 -3.26 -4.20
C LEU A 202 27.92 -4.30 -5.32
N THR A 203 28.63 -4.06 -6.44
CA THR A 203 28.67 -4.99 -7.57
C THR A 203 29.40 -6.28 -7.22
N TYR A 204 30.51 -6.18 -6.48
CA TYR A 204 31.26 -7.35 -6.03
C TYR A 204 30.47 -8.19 -5.01
N LEU A 205 29.76 -7.56 -4.09
CA LEU A 205 28.85 -8.23 -3.16
C LEU A 205 27.74 -8.99 -3.90
N LEU A 206 27.06 -8.34 -4.86
CA LEU A 206 26.02 -8.97 -5.68
C LEU A 206 26.54 -10.18 -6.47
N LYS A 207 27.79 -10.12 -6.96
CA LYS A 207 28.44 -11.19 -7.72
C LYS A 207 29.15 -12.23 -6.85
N LYS A 208 29.06 -12.12 -5.52
CA LYS A 208 29.78 -12.98 -4.55
C LYS A 208 31.30 -13.02 -4.77
N ASN A 209 31.88 -11.92 -5.25
CA ASN A 209 33.32 -11.80 -5.51
C ASN A 209 34.00 -10.97 -4.40
N TYR A 210 33.96 -11.48 -3.17
CA TYR A 210 34.36 -10.75 -1.98
C TYR A 210 35.85 -10.37 -1.94
N GLU A 211 36.70 -11.17 -2.58
CA GLU A 211 38.15 -10.93 -2.67
C GLU A 211 38.51 -9.71 -3.52
N SER A 212 37.59 -9.25 -4.39
CA SER A 212 37.79 -8.08 -5.25
C SER A 212 37.29 -6.78 -4.61
N ILE A 213 36.68 -6.85 -3.43
CA ILE A 213 36.25 -5.66 -2.68
C ILE A 213 37.49 -4.89 -2.20
N HIS A 214 37.44 -3.56 -2.30
CA HIS A 214 38.50 -2.69 -1.79
C HIS A 214 38.83 -3.04 -0.33
N ILE A 215 40.13 -3.09 0.01
CA ILE A 215 40.61 -3.61 1.31
C ILE A 215 39.96 -2.91 2.51
N ASP A 216 39.74 -1.60 2.43
CA ASP A 216 39.14 -0.82 3.52
C ASP A 216 37.62 -1.05 3.64
N ASP A 217 36.92 -1.19 2.51
CA ASP A 217 35.48 -1.50 2.50
C ASP A 217 35.24 -2.91 3.03
N ARG A 218 36.07 -3.88 2.61
CA ARG A 218 36.00 -5.26 3.10
C ARG A 218 36.21 -5.33 4.60
N LYS A 219 37.26 -4.69 5.12
CA LYS A 219 37.51 -4.62 6.57
C LYS A 219 36.36 -3.97 7.33
N PHE A 220 35.78 -2.91 6.78
CA PHE A 220 34.61 -2.27 7.39
C PHE A 220 33.42 -3.24 7.45
N ILE A 221 33.09 -3.91 6.34
CA ILE A 221 31.96 -4.87 6.28
C ILE A 221 32.20 -6.04 7.25
N GLU A 222 33.42 -6.61 7.26
CA GLU A 222 33.80 -7.68 8.18
C GLU A 222 33.62 -7.27 9.64
N ASN A 223 34.10 -6.09 10.03
CA ASN A 223 34.07 -5.68 11.43
C ASN A 223 32.71 -5.15 11.88
N ALA A 224 31.94 -4.50 11.00
CA ALA A 224 30.70 -3.82 11.37
C ALA A 224 29.44 -4.66 11.15
N LEU A 225 29.46 -5.59 10.19
CA LEU A 225 28.23 -6.22 9.68
C LEU A 225 28.21 -7.75 9.77
N VAL A 226 29.33 -8.42 9.45
CA VAL A 226 29.37 -9.87 9.19
C VAL A 226 30.22 -10.67 10.19
N GLY A 227 31.21 -10.05 10.84
CA GLY A 227 32.22 -10.75 11.64
C GLY A 227 31.79 -11.11 13.06
N GLN A 228 32.56 -11.98 13.72
CA GLN A 228 32.33 -12.40 15.12
C GLN A 228 32.37 -11.23 16.12
N ASP A 229 33.13 -10.19 15.81
CA ASP A 229 33.25 -8.97 16.63
C ASP A 229 32.24 -7.87 16.20
N SER A 230 31.40 -8.14 15.20
CA SER A 230 30.34 -7.24 14.78
C SER A 230 29.10 -7.38 15.68
N MET A 231 28.11 -6.52 15.51
CA MET A 231 26.80 -6.70 16.16
C MET A 231 26.03 -7.93 15.63
N GLY A 232 26.59 -8.67 14.66
CA GLY A 232 26.01 -9.91 14.12
C GLY A 232 24.76 -9.67 13.29
N TYR A 233 24.75 -8.60 12.49
CA TYR A 233 23.59 -8.25 11.66
C TYR A 233 23.38 -9.22 10.50
N PHE A 234 24.47 -9.82 10.02
CA PHE A 234 24.46 -10.89 9.03
C PHE A 234 25.41 -12.00 9.48
N ASP A 235 25.03 -13.25 9.26
CA ASP A 235 25.83 -14.43 9.59
C ASP A 235 27.04 -14.59 8.67
N SER A 236 26.95 -14.07 7.44
CA SER A 236 27.99 -14.21 6.42
C SER A 236 27.88 -13.16 5.31
N PHE A 237 28.94 -13.03 4.50
CA PHE A 237 28.89 -12.28 3.26
C PHE A 237 27.85 -12.83 2.28
N ASP A 238 27.60 -14.14 2.30
CA ASP A 238 26.59 -14.77 1.46
C ASP A 238 25.18 -14.33 1.86
N GLU A 239 24.88 -14.28 3.15
CA GLU A 239 23.58 -13.76 3.62
C GLU A 239 23.42 -12.28 3.24
N LEU A 240 24.45 -11.46 3.48
CA LEU A 240 24.44 -10.05 3.07
C LEU A 240 24.20 -9.90 1.55
N SER A 241 24.87 -10.73 0.74
CA SER A 241 24.69 -10.76 -0.71
C SER A 241 23.27 -11.15 -1.12
N GLU A 242 22.65 -12.12 -0.43
CA GLU A 242 21.27 -12.53 -0.67
C GLU A 242 20.27 -11.41 -0.35
N LYS A 243 20.42 -10.72 0.80
CA LYS A 243 19.58 -9.57 1.13
C LYS A 243 19.77 -8.41 0.15
N LEU A 244 21.02 -8.16 -0.26
CA LEU A 244 21.33 -7.14 -1.26
C LEU A 244 20.72 -7.46 -2.64
N ASN A 245 20.65 -8.75 -3.01
CA ASN A 245 19.99 -9.19 -4.25
C ASN A 245 18.48 -8.94 -4.24
N ILE A 246 17.80 -9.08 -3.09
CA ILE A 246 16.37 -8.71 -2.97
C ILE A 246 16.17 -7.22 -3.28
N LEU A 247 17.01 -6.35 -2.69
CA LEU A 247 16.97 -4.91 -2.95
C LEU A 247 17.35 -4.56 -4.39
N LYS A 248 18.30 -5.30 -4.97
CA LYS A 248 18.70 -5.14 -6.36
C LYS A 248 17.57 -5.48 -7.32
N ASN A 249 16.81 -6.54 -7.06
CA ASN A 249 15.62 -6.87 -7.86
C ASN A 249 14.57 -5.74 -7.81
N ALA A 250 14.30 -5.20 -6.62
CA ALA A 250 13.39 -4.06 -6.47
C ALA A 250 13.88 -2.83 -7.25
N TYR A 251 15.19 -2.52 -7.21
CA TYR A 251 15.80 -1.46 -8.00
C TYR A 251 15.67 -1.70 -9.50
N ASP A 252 15.96 -2.92 -9.97
CA ASP A 252 15.90 -3.26 -11.38
C ASP A 252 14.49 -3.09 -11.93
N ILE A 253 13.47 -3.50 -11.16
CA ILE A 253 12.06 -3.26 -11.51
C ILE A 253 11.74 -1.76 -11.50
N TYR A 254 12.15 -1.03 -10.45
CA TYR A 254 11.92 0.41 -10.34
C TYR A 254 12.51 1.19 -11.52
N SER A 255 13.71 0.82 -11.96
CA SER A 255 14.42 1.48 -13.06
C SER A 255 13.74 1.30 -14.44
N GLN A 256 12.82 0.33 -14.56
CA GLN A 256 12.07 0.03 -15.78
C GLN A 256 10.73 0.75 -15.86
N LEU A 257 10.30 1.41 -14.79
CA LEU A 257 9.03 2.13 -14.76
C LEU A 257 9.05 3.31 -15.74
N GLU A 258 7.94 3.51 -16.43
CA GLU A 258 7.64 4.71 -17.21
C GLU A 258 7.08 5.81 -16.30
N CYS A 259 6.22 5.41 -15.37
CA CYS A 259 5.51 6.29 -14.47
C CYS A 259 5.30 5.63 -13.11
N MET A 260 5.15 6.44 -12.08
CA MET A 260 4.82 6.04 -10.72
C MET A 260 3.33 6.17 -10.43
N SER A 261 2.61 7.01 -11.19
CA SER A 261 1.22 7.33 -10.91
C SER A 261 0.32 7.20 -12.13
N VAL A 262 -0.93 6.82 -11.89
CA VAL A 262 -2.02 6.85 -12.87
C VAL A 262 -3.22 7.56 -12.29
N LEU A 263 -3.75 8.53 -13.04
CA LEU A 263 -5.03 9.14 -12.74
C LEU A 263 -6.12 8.30 -13.39
N MET A 264 -7.07 7.83 -12.59
CA MET A 264 -8.21 7.06 -13.06
C MET A 264 -9.51 7.82 -12.85
N GLN A 265 -10.44 7.65 -13.77
CA GLN A 265 -11.80 8.18 -13.66
C GLN A 265 -12.79 7.04 -13.48
N TRP A 266 -13.79 7.24 -12.61
CA TRP A 266 -14.87 6.28 -12.45
C TRP A 266 -15.85 6.28 -13.65
N ASN A 267 -15.95 5.15 -14.34
CA ASN A 267 -16.97 4.91 -15.35
C ASN A 267 -18.24 4.34 -14.70
N LYS A 268 -19.31 5.15 -14.68
CA LYS A 268 -20.59 4.80 -14.03
C LYS A 268 -21.34 3.67 -14.73
N GLU A 269 -21.19 3.54 -16.04
CA GLU A 269 -21.89 2.53 -16.84
C GLU A 269 -21.30 1.14 -16.60
N LYS A 270 -19.96 1.07 -16.55
CA LYS A 270 -19.21 -0.17 -16.30
C LYS A 270 -19.05 -0.47 -14.81
N ALA A 271 -19.32 0.51 -13.94
CA ALA A 271 -19.00 0.48 -12.51
C ALA A 271 -17.53 0.06 -12.26
N ARG A 272 -16.61 0.68 -13.02
CA ARG A 272 -15.17 0.39 -13.04
C ARG A 272 -14.38 1.67 -13.27
N PHE A 273 -13.15 1.74 -12.77
CA PHE A 273 -12.17 2.77 -13.11
C PHE A 273 -11.60 2.58 -14.53
N GLU A 274 -11.34 3.69 -15.20
CA GLU A 274 -10.65 3.77 -16.48
C GLU A 274 -9.45 4.71 -16.36
N ILE A 275 -8.34 4.35 -17.02
CA ILE A 275 -7.12 5.17 -16.99
C ILE A 275 -7.36 6.44 -17.82
N LYS A 276 -7.17 7.59 -17.18
CA LYS A 276 -7.27 8.91 -17.81
C LYS A 276 -5.91 9.43 -18.26
N SER A 277 -4.90 9.27 -17.42
CA SER A 277 -3.52 9.69 -17.72
C SER A 277 -2.51 8.97 -16.83
N LYS A 278 -1.27 8.86 -17.31
CA LYS A 278 -0.10 8.47 -16.51
C LYS A 278 0.70 9.72 -16.14
N SER A 279 1.32 9.74 -14.96
CA SER A 279 2.12 10.86 -14.48
C SER A 279 3.20 10.42 -13.49
N ASP A 280 4.04 11.37 -13.09
CA ASP A 280 5.15 11.20 -12.14
C ASP A 280 6.18 10.17 -12.63
N GLU A 281 7.24 10.61 -13.30
CA GLU A 281 8.31 9.72 -13.72
C GLU A 281 9.11 9.23 -12.49
N PRO A 282 9.61 7.98 -12.49
CA PRO A 282 10.54 7.52 -11.47
C PRO A 282 11.80 8.40 -11.49
N LYS A 283 12.34 8.72 -10.30
CA LYS A 283 13.60 9.44 -10.20
C LYS A 283 14.72 8.56 -10.74
N THR A 284 15.47 9.05 -11.72
CA THR A 284 16.67 8.35 -12.19
C THR A 284 17.73 8.39 -11.11
N MET A 285 18.17 7.22 -10.66
CA MET A 285 19.17 7.07 -9.60
C MET A 285 20.00 5.80 -9.82
N THR A 286 21.22 5.82 -9.30
CA THR A 286 22.09 4.65 -9.19
C THR A 286 21.54 3.67 -8.14
N PHE A 287 22.03 2.44 -8.14
CA PHE A 287 21.64 1.46 -7.12
C PHE A 287 22.04 1.92 -5.70
N LYS A 288 23.19 2.59 -5.55
CA LYS A 288 23.64 3.14 -4.27
C LYS A 288 22.67 4.20 -3.74
N GLU A 289 22.29 5.16 -4.59
CA GLU A 289 21.30 6.19 -4.23
C GLU A 289 19.95 5.57 -3.88
N PHE A 290 19.52 4.53 -4.60
CA PHE A 290 18.31 3.78 -4.27
C PHE A 290 18.36 3.14 -2.88
N LEU A 291 19.52 2.64 -2.44
CA LEU A 291 19.69 2.14 -1.08
C LEU A 291 19.71 3.25 -0.02
N LEU A 292 20.05 4.49 -0.38
CA LEU A 292 20.18 5.59 0.58
C LEU A 292 18.92 6.45 0.72
N GLU A 293 18.07 6.50 -0.31
CA GLU A 293 16.93 7.42 -0.35
C GLU A 293 15.60 6.76 0.04
N ASN A 294 15.55 5.44 0.15
CA ASN A 294 14.31 4.70 0.42
C ASN A 294 14.12 4.36 1.90
N VAL A 295 12.87 4.10 2.27
CA VAL A 295 12.49 3.82 3.66
C VAL A 295 12.83 2.38 4.00
N TYR A 296 13.57 2.20 5.08
CA TYR A 296 13.80 0.91 5.72
C TYR A 296 12.82 0.70 6.85
N TRP A 297 12.36 -0.53 7.00
CA TRP A 297 11.69 -0.95 8.21
C TRP A 297 12.64 -0.86 9.40
N THR A 298 12.12 -0.30 10.48
CA THR A 298 12.74 -0.32 11.81
C THR A 298 11.65 -0.60 12.84
N PRO A 299 11.96 -1.30 13.94
CA PRO A 299 11.00 -1.45 15.04
C PRO A 299 10.45 -0.09 15.47
N ILE A 300 9.12 0.05 15.45
CA ILE A 300 8.42 1.21 16.01
C ILE A 300 7.67 0.70 17.22
N CYS A 301 8.28 0.94 18.38
CA CYS A 301 7.77 0.68 19.73
C CYS A 301 7.49 -0.79 20.10
#